data_AF-D0LY29-F1
#
_entry.id   AF-D0LY29-F1
#
_cell.length_a   1.000
_cell.length_b   1.000
_cell.length_c   1.000
_cell.angle_alpha   90.00
_cell.angle_beta   90.00
_cell.angle_gamma   90.00
#
_symmetry.space_group_name_H-M   'P 1'
#
loop_
_entity.id
_entity.type
_entity.pdbx_description
1 polymer ?
#
loop_
_entity_poly.entity_id
_entity_poly.type
_entity_poly.pdbx_seq_one_letter_code
_entity_poly.pdbx_strand_id
1 'polypeptide(L)'
;MRILVLTEDANKDALTTITALVKKLCQLADEGCQTQKIRCEPGPDNIRAIARGNAWKANGRRQERVELIRELATRLTEEPVGFALFHIDGDRPWSQRDSSENCAQFASKVRDKVRELLKTKRPHWDEEQLDRSMARLILLCPFYSIEAWTYQNIALARRLCKERYGGRDATRFDAWERERASIDEIEQLKDAVCLRDKHNHELATTAYPHRAVYEAGASFAAAADALRANEQVREALRATQPSYGTSLPQ
;
A
#
# COMPACT_ATOMS: atom_id res chain seq x y z
N MET A 1 5.39 15.16 3.69
CA MET A 1 5.79 13.75 3.46
C MET A 1 5.77 13.45 1.98
N ARG A 2 6.86 12.89 1.42
CA ARG A 2 6.94 12.42 0.02
C ARG A 2 7.08 10.90 0.00
N ILE A 3 6.25 10.23 -0.78
CA ILE A 3 6.20 8.77 -0.88
C ILE A 3 6.36 8.39 -2.35
N LEU A 4 7.46 7.73 -2.69
CA LEU A 4 7.59 7.00 -3.95
C LEU A 4 6.63 5.80 -3.91
N VAL A 5 5.72 5.69 -4.86
CA VAL A 5 4.77 4.57 -4.94
C VAL A 5 5.10 3.69 -6.15
N LEU A 6 5.38 2.43 -5.87
CA LEU A 6 5.56 1.36 -6.86
C LEU A 6 4.45 0.32 -6.66
N THR A 7 3.89 -0.17 -7.75
CA THR A 7 2.83 -1.19 -7.73
C THR A 7 3.07 -2.23 -8.80
N GLU A 8 2.84 -3.50 -8.48
CA GLU A 8 2.81 -4.57 -9.48
C GLU A 8 1.53 -4.58 -10.34
N ASP A 9 0.47 -3.89 -9.90
CA ASP A 9 -0.75 -3.78 -10.69
C ASP A 9 -0.50 -2.92 -11.95
N ALA A 10 -0.72 -3.55 -13.10
CA ALA A 10 -0.53 -2.95 -14.42
C ALA A 10 -1.75 -2.13 -14.90
N ASN A 11 -2.85 -2.12 -14.15
CA ASN A 11 -4.02 -1.33 -14.48
C ASN A 11 -3.69 0.16 -14.58
N LYS A 12 -4.33 0.86 -15.53
CA LYS A 12 -4.10 2.28 -15.79
C LYS A 12 -4.30 3.16 -14.55
N ASP A 13 -5.26 2.79 -13.69
CA ASP A 13 -5.65 3.54 -12.49
C ASP A 13 -5.04 2.94 -11.21
N ALA A 14 -4.13 1.96 -11.32
CA ALA A 14 -3.53 1.29 -10.16
C ALA A 14 -2.84 2.30 -9.22
N LEU A 15 -2.03 3.20 -9.79
CA LEU A 15 -1.27 4.19 -9.00
C LEU A 15 -2.20 5.13 -8.21
N THR A 16 -3.26 5.62 -8.84
CA THR A 16 -4.21 6.54 -8.21
C THR A 16 -5.06 5.82 -7.16
N THR A 17 -5.43 4.57 -7.43
CA THR A 17 -6.12 3.67 -6.48
C THR A 17 -5.27 3.43 -5.23
N ILE A 18 -4.02 2.96 -5.41
CA ILE A 18 -3.09 2.74 -4.30
C ILE A 18 -2.83 4.02 -3.53
N THR A 19 -2.62 5.15 -4.21
CA THR A 19 -2.43 6.46 -3.57
C THR A 19 -3.63 6.84 -2.68
N ALA A 20 -4.86 6.60 -3.14
CA ALA A 20 -6.05 6.86 -2.35
C ALA A 20 -6.10 6.00 -1.08
N LEU A 21 -5.83 4.70 -1.20
CA LEU A 21 -5.81 3.76 -0.07
C LEU A 21 -4.68 4.07 0.91
N VAL A 22 -3.48 4.39 0.44
CA VAL A 22 -2.35 4.82 1.28
C VAL A 22 -2.71 6.04 2.10
N LYS A 23 -3.38 7.04 1.51
CA LYS A 23 -3.84 8.21 2.27
C LYS A 23 -4.83 7.83 3.38
N LYS A 24 -5.70 6.82 3.16
CA LYS A 24 -6.59 6.29 4.20
C LYS A 24 -5.84 5.57 5.31
N LEU A 25 -4.83 4.79 4.97
CA LEU A 25 -3.95 4.15 5.96
C LEU A 25 -3.19 5.19 6.78
N CYS A 26 -2.69 6.26 6.15
CA CYS A 26 -2.06 7.38 6.87
C CYS A 26 -3.02 8.08 7.84
N GLN A 27 -4.30 8.26 7.46
CA GLN A 27 -5.32 8.81 8.36
C GLN A 27 -5.58 7.91 9.58
N LEU A 28 -5.47 6.59 9.42
CA LEU A 28 -5.57 5.66 10.55
C LEU A 28 -4.31 5.68 11.42
N ALA A 29 -3.13 5.85 10.81
CA ALA A 29 -1.87 5.92 11.53
C ALA A 29 -1.77 7.21 12.37
N ASP A 30 -2.25 8.34 11.85
CA ASP A 30 -2.34 9.63 12.55
C ASP A 30 -3.59 10.40 12.10
N GLU A 31 -4.58 10.51 12.98
CA GLU A 31 -5.87 11.13 12.66
C GLU A 31 -5.76 12.64 12.37
N GLY A 32 -4.73 13.30 12.88
CA GLY A 32 -4.47 14.72 12.66
C GLY A 32 -3.81 15.00 11.32
N CYS A 33 -3.35 13.98 10.59
CA CYS A 33 -2.57 14.19 9.39
C CYS A 33 -3.37 14.88 8.27
N GLN A 34 -2.69 15.78 7.56
CA GLN A 34 -3.26 16.48 6.41
C GLN A 34 -2.91 15.72 5.14
N THR A 35 -3.81 14.84 4.68
CA THR A 35 -3.57 13.99 3.50
C THR A 35 -3.28 14.73 2.19
N GLN A 36 -3.66 16.00 2.08
CA GLN A 36 -3.31 16.89 0.97
C GLN A 36 -1.82 17.27 0.96
N LYS A 37 -1.12 17.20 2.11
CA LYS A 37 0.33 17.41 2.24
C LYS A 37 1.14 16.11 2.10
N ILE A 38 0.48 14.97 1.93
CA ILE A 38 1.11 13.69 1.57
C ILE A 38 1.20 13.64 0.05
N ARG A 39 2.43 13.75 -0.46
CA ARG A 39 2.72 13.71 -1.90
C ARG A 39 3.14 12.29 -2.28
N CYS A 40 2.26 11.56 -2.95
CA CYS A 40 2.59 10.28 -3.55
C CYS A 40 3.05 10.51 -4.99
N GLU A 41 4.26 10.08 -5.29
CA GLU A 41 4.93 10.28 -6.57
C GLU A 41 5.09 8.93 -7.27
N PRO A 42 4.84 8.83 -8.59
CA PRO A 42 5.22 7.66 -9.35
C PRO A 42 6.74 7.49 -9.34
N GLY A 43 7.20 6.24 -9.40
CA GLY A 43 8.59 5.98 -9.76
C GLY A 43 8.92 6.35 -11.20
N PRO A 44 10.22 6.38 -11.56
CA PRO A 44 10.64 6.48 -12.95
C PRO A 44 9.99 5.40 -13.82
N ASP A 45 9.72 5.68 -15.10
CA ASP A 45 8.97 4.78 -15.99
C ASP A 45 9.60 3.38 -16.10
N ASN A 46 10.94 3.29 -16.16
CA ASN A 46 11.65 2.02 -16.17
C ASN A 46 11.42 1.23 -14.86
N ILE A 47 11.50 1.89 -13.71
CA ILE A 47 11.30 1.26 -12.39
C ILE A 47 9.84 0.80 -12.23
N ARG A 48 8.89 1.61 -12.70
CA ARG A 48 7.48 1.22 -12.74
C ARG A 48 7.23 0.01 -13.62
N ALA A 49 7.87 -0.06 -14.79
CA ALA A 49 7.76 -1.21 -15.68
C ALA A 49 8.30 -2.49 -15.01
N ILE A 50 9.38 -2.38 -14.23
CA ILE A 50 9.95 -3.49 -13.47
C ILE A 50 9.00 -4.00 -12.39
N ALA A 51 8.37 -3.08 -11.63
CA ALA A 51 7.38 -3.42 -10.62
C ALA A 51 6.16 -4.12 -11.25
N ARG A 52 5.53 -3.49 -12.26
CA ARG A 52 4.32 -3.98 -12.95
C ARG A 52 4.51 -5.32 -13.66
N GLY A 53 5.66 -5.52 -14.29
CA GLY A 53 5.94 -6.73 -15.05
C GLY A 53 6.31 -7.94 -14.19
N ASN A 54 6.27 -7.82 -12.86
CA ASN A 54 6.84 -8.81 -11.93
C ASN A 54 8.31 -9.17 -12.26
N ALA A 55 9.02 -8.28 -12.98
CA ALA A 55 10.40 -8.51 -13.39
C ALA A 55 11.34 -8.58 -12.17
N TRP A 56 10.96 -7.93 -11.08
CA TRP A 56 11.64 -8.02 -9.81
C TRP A 56 11.58 -9.45 -9.19
N LYS A 57 10.53 -10.23 -9.46
CA LYS A 57 10.39 -11.64 -9.06
C LYS A 57 11.13 -12.59 -10.01
N ALA A 58 11.15 -12.27 -11.29
CA ALA A 58 11.63 -13.18 -12.33
C ALA A 58 13.12 -13.57 -12.22
N ASN A 59 13.40 -14.83 -12.57
CA ASN A 59 14.75 -15.33 -12.78
C ASN A 59 15.33 -14.73 -14.07
N GLY A 60 16.65 -14.49 -14.11
CA GLY A 60 17.32 -13.90 -15.28
C GLY A 60 17.19 -12.37 -15.44
N ARG A 61 16.25 -11.72 -14.74
CA ARG A 61 16.06 -10.25 -14.73
C ARG A 61 16.93 -9.54 -13.70
N ARG A 62 18.23 -9.88 -13.66
CA ARG A 62 19.15 -9.38 -12.63
C ARG A 62 19.36 -7.88 -12.74
N GLN A 63 19.50 -7.36 -13.96
CA GLN A 63 19.79 -5.95 -14.20
C GLN A 63 18.61 -5.07 -13.77
N GLU A 64 17.39 -5.43 -14.17
CA GLU A 64 16.16 -4.75 -13.77
C GLU A 64 16.01 -4.70 -12.24
N ARG A 65 16.24 -5.84 -11.57
CA ARG A 65 16.17 -5.90 -10.11
C ARG A 65 17.24 -5.02 -9.45
N VAL A 66 18.46 -4.98 -9.99
CA VAL A 66 19.52 -4.07 -9.50
C VAL A 66 19.12 -2.61 -9.65
N GLU A 67 18.49 -2.23 -10.77
CA GLU A 67 17.98 -0.87 -10.98
C GLU A 67 16.90 -0.49 -9.97
N LEU A 68 15.93 -1.39 -9.74
CA LEU A 68 14.91 -1.22 -8.70
C LEU A 68 15.54 -1.03 -7.31
N ILE A 69 16.48 -1.91 -6.93
CA ILE A 69 17.16 -1.84 -5.63
C ILE A 69 17.92 -0.51 -5.48
N ARG A 70 18.58 -0.04 -6.55
CA ARG A 70 19.29 1.24 -6.56
C ARG A 70 18.35 2.42 -6.38
N GLU A 71 17.21 2.42 -7.07
CA GLU A 71 16.20 3.48 -6.94
C GLU A 71 15.66 3.55 -5.51
N LEU A 72 15.26 2.40 -4.96
CA LEU A 72 14.78 2.31 -3.58
C LEU A 72 15.85 2.80 -2.60
N ALA A 73 17.09 2.29 -2.69
CA ALA A 73 18.17 2.73 -1.82
C ALA A 73 18.47 4.24 -1.95
N THR A 74 18.42 4.79 -3.16
CA THR A 74 18.56 6.24 -3.37
C THR A 74 17.47 6.99 -2.63
N ARG A 75 16.19 6.64 -2.83
CA ARG A 75 15.05 7.27 -2.16
C ARG A 75 15.15 7.24 -0.64
N LEU A 76 15.62 6.13 -0.08
CA LEU A 76 15.80 5.97 1.38
C LEU A 76 16.98 6.78 1.94
N THR A 77 17.83 7.34 1.09
CA THR A 77 18.97 8.21 1.47
C THR A 77 18.80 9.67 1.05
N GLU A 78 17.68 10.03 0.44
CA GLU A 78 17.40 11.41 -0.01
C GLU A 78 17.16 12.34 1.17
N GLU A 79 17.61 13.60 0.99
CA GLU A 79 17.27 14.73 1.84
C GLU A 79 16.44 15.75 1.02
N PRO A 80 15.26 16.20 1.49
CA PRO A 80 14.60 15.78 2.73
C PRO A 80 14.15 14.32 2.68
N VAL A 81 14.12 13.68 3.86
CA VAL A 81 13.78 12.27 4.07
C VAL A 81 12.55 11.82 3.26
N GLY A 82 12.76 10.82 2.40
CA GLY A 82 11.73 10.19 1.56
C GLY A 82 11.29 8.81 2.04
N PHE A 83 10.08 8.42 1.62
CA PHE A 83 9.53 7.07 1.81
C PHE A 83 9.43 6.35 0.47
N ALA A 84 9.54 5.02 0.51
CA ALA A 84 9.26 4.16 -0.64
C ALA A 84 8.20 3.15 -0.23
N LEU A 85 7.06 3.16 -0.92
CA LEU A 85 5.99 2.21 -0.77
C LEU A 85 5.97 1.27 -1.97
N PHE A 86 5.99 -0.03 -1.69
CA PHE A 86 5.96 -1.07 -2.70
C PHE A 86 4.69 -1.91 -2.50
N HIS A 87 3.80 -1.90 -3.49
CA HIS A 87 2.57 -2.68 -3.50
C HIS A 87 2.74 -3.99 -4.24
N ILE A 88 2.34 -5.09 -3.59
CA ILE A 88 2.23 -6.45 -4.14
C ILE A 88 0.90 -7.07 -3.71
N ASP A 89 0.34 -7.94 -4.55
CA ASP A 89 -0.77 -8.79 -4.15
C ASP A 89 -0.24 -10.00 -3.36
N GLY A 90 -0.97 -10.44 -2.34
CA GLY A 90 -0.55 -11.54 -1.48
C GLY A 90 -0.65 -12.92 -2.14
N ASP A 91 -1.49 -13.07 -3.18
CA ASP A 91 -1.82 -14.33 -3.88
C ASP A 91 -2.24 -15.49 -2.97
N ARG A 92 -2.61 -15.17 -1.73
CA ARG A 92 -3.05 -16.10 -0.69
C ARG A 92 -4.19 -15.47 0.11
N PRO A 93 -5.17 -16.26 0.59
CA PRO A 93 -6.09 -15.83 1.63
C PRO A 93 -5.34 -15.28 2.86
N TRP A 94 -5.94 -14.34 3.58
CA TRP A 94 -5.33 -13.73 4.78
C TRP A 94 -5.06 -14.73 5.90
N SER A 95 -5.91 -15.76 6.05
CA SER A 95 -5.66 -16.89 6.94
C SER A 95 -4.37 -17.66 6.62
N GLN A 96 -3.90 -17.61 5.38
CA GLN A 96 -2.68 -18.27 4.89
C GLN A 96 -1.51 -17.31 4.71
N ARG A 97 -1.56 -16.12 5.32
CA ARG A 97 -0.65 -15.01 5.02
C ARG A 97 0.85 -15.31 5.14
N ASP A 98 1.21 -16.15 6.11
CA ASP A 98 2.61 -16.51 6.38
C ASP A 98 3.20 -17.39 5.27
N SER A 99 2.35 -17.93 4.38
CA SER A 99 2.75 -18.75 3.23
C SER A 99 2.81 -17.95 1.91
N SER A 100 2.65 -16.63 1.93
CA SER A 100 2.71 -15.81 0.72
C SER A 100 4.12 -15.80 0.11
N GLU A 101 4.25 -16.44 -1.05
CA GLU A 101 5.51 -16.43 -1.82
C GLU A 101 5.90 -15.02 -2.24
N ASN A 102 4.93 -14.16 -2.55
CA ASN A 102 5.18 -12.77 -2.94
C ASN A 102 5.82 -11.98 -1.79
N CYS A 103 5.34 -12.14 -0.56
CA CYS A 103 5.95 -11.55 0.63
C CYS A 103 7.37 -12.07 0.85
N ALA A 104 7.59 -13.39 0.79
CA ALA A 104 8.91 -14.00 0.96
C ALA A 104 9.92 -13.56 -0.11
N GLN A 105 9.46 -13.45 -1.36
CA GLN A 105 10.27 -12.97 -2.47
C GLN A 105 10.56 -11.47 -2.35
N PHE A 106 9.61 -10.65 -1.91
CA PHE A 106 9.88 -9.23 -1.65
C PHE A 106 10.94 -9.05 -0.56
N ALA A 107 10.83 -9.79 0.54
CA ALA A 107 11.81 -9.76 1.63
C ALA A 107 13.23 -10.10 1.10
N SER A 108 13.39 -11.27 0.48
CA SER A 108 14.72 -11.76 0.06
C SER A 108 15.29 -11.08 -1.18
N LYS A 109 14.46 -10.72 -2.18
CA LYS A 109 14.92 -10.18 -3.47
C LYS A 109 14.97 -8.67 -3.51
N VAL A 110 14.21 -7.97 -2.66
CA VAL A 110 14.14 -6.50 -2.64
C VAL A 110 14.62 -5.96 -1.31
N ARG A 111 13.94 -6.27 -0.19
CA ARG A 111 14.23 -5.65 1.12
C ARG A 111 15.65 -5.92 1.58
N ASP A 112 16.09 -7.17 1.59
CA ASP A 112 17.43 -7.56 2.03
C ASP A 112 18.51 -6.97 1.13
N LYS A 113 18.25 -6.94 -0.19
CA LYS A 113 19.19 -6.37 -1.17
C LYS A 113 19.29 -4.86 -1.11
N VAL A 114 18.20 -4.16 -0.76
CA VAL A 114 18.25 -2.73 -0.45
C VAL A 114 19.08 -2.50 0.82
N ARG A 115 18.89 -3.30 1.88
CA ARG A 115 19.70 -3.21 3.10
C ARG A 115 21.18 -3.43 2.82
N GLU A 116 21.53 -4.49 2.09
CA GLU A 116 22.91 -4.78 1.67
C GLU A 116 23.53 -3.59 0.92
N LEU A 117 22.80 -3.03 -0.04
CA LEU A 117 23.27 -1.87 -0.81
C LEU A 117 23.45 -0.62 0.06
N LEU A 118 22.55 -0.38 1.02
CA LEU A 118 22.70 0.73 1.97
C LEU A 118 23.95 0.58 2.82
N LYS A 119 24.25 -0.63 3.32
CA LYS A 119 25.51 -0.91 4.06
C LYS A 119 26.74 -0.56 3.22
N THR A 120 26.73 -0.87 1.93
CA THR A 120 27.83 -0.49 1.03
C THR A 120 27.89 1.01 0.73
N LYS A 121 26.74 1.67 0.51
CA LYS A 121 26.67 3.11 0.16
C LYS A 121 26.88 4.04 1.36
N ARG A 122 26.66 3.54 2.57
CA ARG A 122 26.76 4.28 3.84
C ARG A 122 27.54 3.45 4.87
N PRO A 123 28.84 3.21 4.64
CA PRO A 123 29.64 2.34 5.51
C PRO A 123 29.85 2.91 6.93
N HIS A 124 29.55 4.19 7.15
CA HIS A 124 29.61 4.85 8.45
C HIS A 124 28.29 4.78 9.22
N TRP A 125 27.22 4.25 8.62
CA TRP A 125 25.96 4.07 9.34
C TRP A 125 26.06 2.89 10.29
N ASP A 126 25.63 3.10 11.54
CA ASP A 126 25.37 2.02 12.47
C ASP A 126 24.05 1.27 12.12
N GLU A 127 23.80 0.16 12.82
CA GLU A 127 22.59 -0.64 12.57
C GLU A 127 21.30 0.14 12.88
N GLU A 128 21.30 1.09 13.82
CA GLU A 128 20.13 1.91 14.15
C GLU A 128 19.79 2.89 13.01
N GLN A 129 20.80 3.53 12.41
CA GLN A 129 20.64 4.39 11.23
C GLN A 129 20.17 3.58 10.02
N LEU A 130 20.71 2.38 9.82
CA LEU A 130 20.26 1.44 8.79
C LEU A 130 18.79 1.03 9.01
N ASP A 131 18.41 0.69 10.24
CA ASP A 131 17.04 0.29 10.58
C ASP A 131 16.05 1.43 10.39
N ARG A 132 16.39 2.64 10.85
CA ARG A 132 15.57 3.85 10.58
C ARG A 132 15.39 4.09 9.09
N SER A 133 16.42 3.87 8.28
CA SER A 133 16.32 4.01 6.83
C SER A 133 15.45 2.93 6.20
N MET A 134 15.66 1.67 6.58
CA MET A 134 14.86 0.53 6.11
C MET A 134 13.41 0.56 6.57
N ALA A 135 13.10 1.21 7.69
CA ALA A 135 11.72 1.44 8.15
C ALA A 135 10.93 2.32 7.16
N ARG A 136 11.60 3.13 6.34
CA ARG A 136 10.94 3.95 5.31
C ARG A 136 10.64 3.19 4.01
N LEU A 137 11.11 1.93 3.89
CA LEU A 137 10.66 0.99 2.86
C LEU A 137 9.44 0.22 3.37
N ILE A 138 8.28 0.64 2.90
CA ILE A 138 6.96 0.17 3.31
C ILE A 138 6.46 -0.84 2.29
N LEU A 139 6.09 -2.03 2.76
CA LEU A 139 5.37 -3.02 1.96
C LEU A 139 3.87 -2.81 2.14
N LEU A 140 3.14 -2.77 1.02
CA LEU A 140 1.69 -2.77 1.00
C LEU A 140 1.22 -4.09 0.37
N CYS A 141 0.56 -4.94 1.15
CA CYS A 141 0.15 -6.27 0.68
C CYS A 141 -1.31 -6.54 1.04
N PRO A 142 -2.25 -6.21 0.15
CA PRO A 142 -3.60 -6.77 0.18
C PRO A 142 -3.52 -8.29 0.00
N PHE A 143 -4.26 -9.04 0.82
CA PHE A 143 -4.27 -10.49 0.70
C PHE A 143 -5.25 -10.95 -0.36
N TYR A 144 -4.83 -11.97 -1.08
CA TYR A 144 -5.23 -12.35 -2.43
C TYR A 144 -4.94 -11.27 -3.48
N SER A 145 -5.64 -10.14 -3.49
CA SER A 145 -5.42 -9.04 -4.45
C SER A 145 -5.93 -7.69 -3.92
N ILE A 146 -5.58 -6.59 -4.59
CA ILE A 146 -6.03 -5.23 -4.21
C ILE A 146 -7.56 -5.08 -4.11
N GLU A 147 -8.34 -5.89 -4.84
CA GLU A 147 -9.80 -5.92 -4.73
C GLU A 147 -10.28 -6.24 -3.31
N ALA A 148 -9.48 -6.97 -2.51
CA ALA A 148 -9.81 -7.25 -1.13
C ALA A 148 -9.96 -5.98 -0.30
N TRP A 149 -9.27 -4.91 -0.71
CA TRP A 149 -9.40 -3.59 -0.10
C TRP A 149 -10.46 -2.75 -0.81
N THR A 150 -10.44 -2.67 -2.14
CA THR A 150 -11.38 -1.77 -2.85
C THR A 150 -12.84 -2.19 -2.63
N TYR A 151 -13.15 -3.48 -2.60
CA TYR A 151 -14.52 -3.97 -2.36
C TYR A 151 -15.03 -3.73 -0.93
N GLN A 152 -14.17 -3.34 0.01
CA GLN A 152 -14.60 -2.92 1.35
C GLN A 152 -15.47 -1.65 1.31
N ASN A 153 -15.46 -0.90 0.20
CA ASN A 153 -16.47 0.12 -0.05
C ASN A 153 -17.80 -0.49 -0.52
N ILE A 154 -18.40 -1.31 0.34
CA ILE A 154 -19.51 -2.20 0.03
C ILE A 154 -20.76 -1.44 -0.40
N ALA A 155 -21.05 -0.30 0.23
CA ALA A 155 -22.18 0.56 -0.15
C ALA A 155 -22.06 1.02 -1.60
N LEU A 156 -20.88 1.48 -2.01
CA LEU A 156 -20.60 1.88 -3.38
C LEU A 156 -20.56 0.68 -4.33
N ALA A 157 -19.91 -0.42 -3.94
CA ALA A 157 -19.83 -1.63 -4.74
C ALA A 157 -21.23 -2.18 -5.09
N ARG A 158 -22.13 -2.22 -4.10
CA ARG A 158 -23.53 -2.60 -4.28
C ARG A 158 -24.29 -1.65 -5.21
N ARG A 159 -24.10 -0.34 -5.05
CA ARG A 159 -24.67 0.68 -5.95
C ARG A 159 -24.22 0.45 -7.39
N LEU A 160 -22.91 0.30 -7.60
CA LEU A 160 -22.33 0.04 -8.92
C LEU A 160 -22.84 -1.29 -9.51
N CYS A 161 -22.95 -2.35 -8.70
CA CYS A 161 -23.50 -3.62 -9.17
C CYS A 161 -24.95 -3.48 -9.62
N LYS A 162 -25.77 -2.73 -8.86
CA LYS A 162 -27.16 -2.44 -9.22
C LYS A 162 -27.27 -1.64 -10.52
N GLU A 163 -26.56 -0.53 -10.61
CA GLU A 163 -26.67 0.44 -11.71
C GLU A 163 -26.06 -0.07 -13.02
N ARG A 164 -24.95 -0.82 -12.95
CA ARG A 164 -24.17 -1.22 -14.15
C ARG A 164 -24.38 -2.68 -14.55
N TYR A 165 -24.84 -3.52 -13.62
CA TYR A 165 -24.90 -4.98 -13.81
C TYR A 165 -26.23 -5.59 -13.35
N GLY A 166 -27.26 -4.77 -13.13
CA GLY A 166 -28.60 -5.23 -12.76
C GLY A 166 -28.69 -5.89 -11.38
N GLY A 167 -27.71 -5.65 -10.50
CA GLY A 167 -27.69 -6.18 -9.14
C GLY A 167 -27.31 -7.66 -9.04
N ARG A 168 -26.67 -8.22 -10.08
CA ARG A 168 -26.32 -9.65 -10.19
C ARG A 168 -25.73 -10.26 -8.91
N ASP A 169 -24.83 -9.55 -8.25
CA ASP A 169 -24.12 -10.03 -7.06
C ASP A 169 -24.46 -9.23 -5.78
N ALA A 170 -25.62 -8.56 -5.74
CA ALA A 170 -26.03 -7.73 -4.60
C ALA A 170 -26.02 -8.50 -3.27
N THR A 171 -26.53 -9.74 -3.27
CA THR A 171 -26.55 -10.61 -2.07
C THR A 171 -25.15 -10.90 -1.53
N ARG A 172 -24.14 -11.00 -2.39
CA ARG A 172 -22.74 -11.22 -1.99
C ARG A 172 -22.18 -9.98 -1.30
N PHE A 173 -22.46 -8.79 -1.83
CA PHE A 173 -22.09 -7.54 -1.15
C PHE A 173 -22.81 -7.37 0.19
N ASP A 174 -24.09 -7.74 0.30
CA ASP A 174 -24.82 -7.70 1.58
C ASP A 174 -24.24 -8.70 2.61
N ALA A 175 -23.74 -9.85 2.15
CA ALA A 175 -23.05 -10.80 3.02
C ALA A 175 -21.71 -10.22 3.53
N TRP A 176 -20.92 -9.62 2.64
CA TRP A 176 -19.67 -8.96 3.01
C TRP A 176 -19.88 -7.75 3.93
N GLU A 177 -21.03 -7.07 3.86
CA GLU A 177 -21.33 -5.95 4.77
C GLU A 177 -21.39 -6.41 6.23
N ARG A 178 -21.89 -7.64 6.44
CA ARG A 178 -21.97 -8.28 7.76
C ARG A 178 -20.64 -8.88 8.21
N GLU A 179 -19.83 -9.35 7.26
CA GLU A 179 -18.57 -10.03 7.53
C GLU A 179 -17.45 -9.52 6.62
N ARG A 180 -16.97 -8.29 6.91
CA ARG A 180 -15.98 -7.59 6.08
C ARG A 180 -14.67 -8.32 5.93
N ALA A 181 -14.21 -8.99 6.99
CA ALA A 181 -12.95 -9.73 6.98
C ALA A 181 -12.96 -10.92 6.00
N SER A 182 -14.14 -11.46 5.67
CA SER A 182 -14.26 -12.60 4.75
C SER A 182 -13.77 -12.27 3.34
N ILE A 183 -13.75 -11.00 2.93
CA ILE A 183 -13.31 -10.60 1.59
C ILE A 183 -11.85 -10.99 1.35
N ASP A 184 -10.99 -10.82 2.35
CA ASP A 184 -9.57 -11.17 2.31
C ASP A 184 -9.29 -12.68 2.24
N GLU A 185 -10.32 -13.51 2.45
CA GLU A 185 -10.22 -14.97 2.40
C GLU A 185 -10.60 -15.56 1.03
N ILE A 186 -11.09 -14.73 0.11
CA ILE A 186 -11.68 -15.19 -1.15
C ILE A 186 -10.62 -15.28 -2.23
N GLU A 187 -10.39 -16.51 -2.69
CA GLU A 187 -9.63 -16.76 -3.90
C GLU A 187 -10.37 -16.29 -5.16
N GLN A 188 -9.62 -15.81 -6.14
CA GLN A 188 -10.08 -15.20 -7.39
C GLN A 188 -11.17 -14.14 -7.17
N LEU A 189 -11.01 -13.31 -6.14
CA LEU A 189 -12.01 -12.34 -5.69
C LEU A 189 -12.61 -11.46 -6.80
N LYS A 190 -11.80 -11.02 -7.75
CA LYS A 190 -12.30 -10.21 -8.88
C LYS A 190 -13.30 -10.96 -9.77
N ASP A 191 -13.16 -12.28 -9.89
CA ASP A 191 -14.09 -13.14 -10.65
C ASP A 191 -15.29 -13.57 -9.82
N ALA A 192 -15.23 -13.38 -8.50
CA ALA A 192 -16.35 -13.63 -7.60
C ALA A 192 -17.45 -12.56 -7.67
N VAL A 193 -17.33 -11.46 -8.43
CA VAL A 193 -18.39 -10.43 -8.52
C VAL A 193 -18.47 -9.75 -9.89
N CYS A 194 -19.64 -9.17 -10.17
CA CYS A 194 -19.97 -8.37 -11.36
C CYS A 194 -18.96 -7.25 -11.68
N LEU A 195 -18.31 -6.67 -10.66
CA LEU A 195 -17.48 -5.49 -10.80
C LEU A 195 -16.13 -5.76 -11.47
N ARG A 196 -15.49 -6.88 -11.12
CA ARG A 196 -14.08 -7.15 -11.44
C ARG A 196 -13.17 -5.97 -11.06
N ASP A 197 -12.05 -5.80 -11.75
CA ASP A 197 -11.08 -4.71 -11.56
C ASP A 197 -11.54 -3.33 -12.08
N LYS A 198 -12.69 -3.24 -12.77
CA LYS A 198 -13.09 -2.05 -13.54
C LYS A 198 -13.35 -0.79 -12.70
N HIS A 199 -13.68 -0.96 -11.43
CA HIS A 199 -14.15 0.12 -10.56
C HIS A 199 -13.23 0.37 -9.36
N ASN A 200 -12.05 -0.24 -9.32
CA ASN A 200 -11.11 -0.14 -8.20
C ASN A 200 -10.81 1.32 -7.80
N HIS A 201 -10.61 2.19 -8.78
CA HIS A 201 -10.34 3.60 -8.54
C HIS A 201 -11.52 4.31 -7.86
N GLU A 202 -12.73 4.14 -8.39
CA GLU A 202 -13.94 4.78 -7.83
C GLU A 202 -14.19 4.26 -6.40
N LEU A 203 -14.04 2.96 -6.20
CA LEU A 203 -14.18 2.29 -4.91
C LEU A 203 -13.19 2.82 -3.87
N ALA A 204 -11.93 3.03 -4.22
CA ALA A 204 -10.90 3.53 -3.32
C ALA A 204 -11.04 5.03 -2.98
N THR A 205 -11.60 5.83 -3.88
CA THR A 205 -11.61 7.30 -3.77
C THR A 205 -12.92 7.86 -3.22
N THR A 206 -14.05 7.22 -3.48
CA THR A 206 -15.37 7.78 -3.19
C THR A 206 -15.87 7.33 -1.82
N ALA A 207 -15.77 8.20 -0.82
CA ALA A 207 -16.29 7.96 0.54
C ALA A 207 -15.83 6.62 1.18
N TYR A 208 -14.58 6.21 0.91
CA TYR A 208 -14.06 4.92 1.37
C TYR A 208 -14.12 4.77 2.92
N PRO A 209 -14.77 3.70 3.43
CA PRO A 209 -15.13 3.55 4.85
C PRO A 209 -13.96 3.03 5.72
N HIS A 210 -12.77 3.63 5.59
CA HIS A 210 -11.51 3.16 6.17
C HIS A 210 -11.54 2.75 7.66
N ARG A 211 -12.33 3.42 8.51
CA ARG A 211 -12.49 3.01 9.92
C ARG A 211 -13.18 1.66 10.07
N ALA A 212 -14.31 1.45 9.37
CA ALA A 212 -15.00 0.16 9.37
C ALA A 212 -14.14 -0.95 8.73
N VAL A 213 -13.30 -0.60 7.74
CA VAL A 213 -12.35 -1.57 7.16
C VAL A 213 -11.24 -1.93 8.15
N TYR A 214 -10.73 -0.96 8.89
CA TYR A 214 -9.75 -1.19 9.96
C TYR A 214 -10.32 -2.08 11.07
N GLU A 215 -11.54 -1.80 11.52
CA GLU A 215 -12.23 -2.58 12.55
C GLU A 215 -12.50 -4.04 12.15
N ALA A 216 -12.50 -4.35 10.84
CA ALA A 216 -12.62 -5.72 10.35
C ALA A 216 -11.40 -6.59 10.69
N GLY A 217 -10.23 -6.01 10.99
CA GLY A 217 -9.08 -6.74 11.53
C GLY A 217 -8.31 -7.65 10.54
N ALA A 218 -8.51 -7.46 9.24
CA ALA A 218 -7.81 -8.21 8.19
C ALA A 218 -6.56 -7.47 7.66
N SER A 219 -6.14 -7.73 6.42
CA SER A 219 -4.85 -7.23 5.91
C SER A 219 -4.75 -5.70 5.83
N PHE A 220 -5.86 -4.99 5.59
CA PHE A 220 -5.89 -3.53 5.61
C PHE A 220 -5.60 -2.98 7.03
N ALA A 221 -6.14 -3.64 8.06
CA ALA A 221 -5.89 -3.26 9.44
C ALA A 221 -4.42 -3.49 9.83
N ALA A 222 -3.87 -4.65 9.45
CA ALA A 222 -2.45 -4.97 9.65
C ALA A 222 -1.53 -3.95 8.96
N ALA A 223 -1.87 -3.50 7.75
CA ALA A 223 -1.12 -2.43 7.07
C ALA A 223 -1.19 -1.10 7.82
N ALA A 224 -2.36 -0.72 8.36
CA ALA A 224 -2.52 0.49 9.14
C ALA A 224 -1.74 0.43 10.47
N ASP A 225 -1.78 -0.71 11.17
CA ASP A 225 -1.03 -0.93 12.41
C ASP A 225 0.48 -0.88 12.17
N ALA A 226 0.97 -1.45 11.06
CA ALA A 226 2.38 -1.34 10.67
C ALA A 226 2.82 0.12 10.45
N LEU A 227 1.98 0.95 9.81
CA LEU A 227 2.27 2.38 9.67
C LEU A 227 2.21 3.12 11.01
N ARG A 228 1.26 2.77 11.88
CA ARG A 228 1.10 3.37 13.21
C ARG A 228 2.27 3.00 14.14
N ALA A 229 2.81 1.80 14.03
CA ALA A 229 3.98 1.36 14.81
C ALA A 229 5.30 1.96 14.31
N ASN A 230 5.31 2.53 13.10
CA ASN A 230 6.51 3.08 12.48
C ASN A 230 6.74 4.54 12.88
N GLU A 231 7.77 4.77 13.70
CA GLU A 231 8.11 6.10 14.21
C GLU A 231 8.42 7.11 13.09
N GLN A 232 9.19 6.70 12.07
CA GLN A 232 9.52 7.57 10.93
C GLN A 232 8.26 8.04 10.19
N VAL A 233 7.30 7.13 9.99
CA VAL A 233 6.00 7.47 9.37
C VAL A 233 5.24 8.44 10.26
N ARG A 234 5.16 8.18 11.57
CA ARG A 234 4.45 9.06 12.52
C ARG A 234 5.03 10.46 12.57
N GLU A 235 6.34 10.61 12.64
CA GLU A 235 7.02 11.91 12.60
C GLU A 235 6.69 12.66 11.30
N ALA A 236 6.78 11.97 10.17
CA ALA A 236 6.46 12.56 8.87
C ALA A 236 4.99 12.96 8.72
N LEU A 237 4.07 12.21 9.32
CA LEU A 237 2.64 12.53 9.36
C LEU A 237 2.35 13.70 10.30
N ARG A 238 2.97 13.75 11.49
CA ARG A 238 2.86 14.89 12.41
C ARG A 238 3.33 16.19 11.79
N ALA A 239 4.40 16.15 10.99
CA ALA A 239 4.88 17.30 10.22
C ALA A 239 3.87 17.80 9.16
N THR A 240 2.82 17.04 8.85
CA THR A 240 1.72 17.51 7.99
C THR A 240 0.63 18.26 8.76
N GLN A 241 0.55 18.10 10.07
CA GLN A 241 -0.50 18.71 10.90
C GLN A 241 -0.47 20.25 10.78
N PRO A 242 -1.59 20.94 11.09
CA PRO A 242 -1.56 22.39 11.18
C PRO A 242 -0.64 22.81 12.32
N SER A 243 0.28 23.72 12.05
CA SER A 243 0.98 24.44 13.10
C SER A 243 -0.05 25.34 13.80
N TYR A 244 -0.62 24.90 14.91
CA TYR A 244 -1.34 25.83 15.77
C TYR A 244 -0.31 26.83 16.30
N GLY A 245 -0.37 28.07 15.78
CA GLY A 245 0.44 29.16 16.29
C GLY A 245 0.18 29.30 17.78
N THR A 246 1.23 29.24 18.58
CA THR A 246 1.25 29.69 19.97
C THR A 246 1.00 31.20 19.97
N SER A 247 -0.26 31.59 19.82
CA SER A 247 -0.72 32.95 20.05
C SER A 247 -1.37 32.98 21.43
N LEU A 248 -0.55 33.10 22.47
CA LEU A 248 -1.04 33.63 23.75
C LEU A 248 -1.08 35.16 23.60
N PRO A 249 -2.24 35.82 23.71
CA PRO A 249 -2.26 37.26 23.90
C PRO A 249 -1.74 37.57 25.31
N GLN A 250 -0.78 38.50 25.37
CA GLN A 250 -0.37 39.21 26.59
C GLN A 250 -1.49 40.13 27.08
#